data_AF-A0A485B0Z2-F1
#
_entry.id   AF-A0A485B0Z2-F1
#
_cell.length_a   1.000
_cell.length_b   1.000
_cell.length_c   1.000
_cell.angle_alpha   90.00
_cell.angle_beta   90.00
_cell.angle_gamma   90.00
#
_symmetry.space_group_name_H-M   'P 1'
#
loop_
_entity.id
_entity.type
_entity.pdbx_description
1 polymer ?
#
loop_
_entity_poly.entity_id
_entity_poly.type
_entity_poly.pdbx_seq_one_letter_code
_entity_poly.pdbx_strand_id
1 'polypeptide(L)'
;MLLSLSSRFPGLIKNTGNPQAPGTLIGASLDEDGLPVKGISNLNNMAMFNVSGPGMKGMVGMAARVFATMSRAGISVVLITQSSSEYSISFCVPQSDCARAKRVMEDEFYLELKEGQLEPLSIMDRLAIISVVGRRYAHAARHLGEVLRRTGPR
;
A
#
# COMPACT_ATOMS: atom_id res chain seq x y z
N MET A 1 8.74 -16.29 -15.71
CA MET A 1 9.03 -17.50 -14.89
C MET A 1 8.20 -17.38 -13.61
N LEU A 2 7.12 -18.17 -13.49
CA LEU A 2 6.24 -18.15 -12.32
C LEU A 2 6.84 -19.10 -11.27
N LEU A 3 7.49 -18.57 -10.23
CA LEU A 3 7.98 -19.38 -9.12
C LEU A 3 6.79 -19.81 -8.26
N SER A 4 6.42 -21.09 -8.36
CA SER A 4 5.43 -21.71 -7.48
C SER A 4 6.05 -21.90 -6.08
N LEU A 5 5.65 -21.05 -5.13
CA LEU A 5 6.03 -21.11 -3.71
C LEU A 5 5.53 -22.39 -3.00
N SER A 6 4.67 -23.18 -3.64
CA SER A 6 4.23 -24.50 -3.17
C SER A 6 5.23 -25.63 -3.47
N SER A 7 6.31 -25.34 -4.19
CA SER A 7 7.38 -26.29 -4.51
C SER A 7 8.35 -26.40 -3.33
N ARG A 8 8.62 -27.61 -2.82
CA ARG A 8 9.60 -27.87 -1.75
C ARG A 8 11.07 -27.63 -2.14
N PHE A 9 11.32 -27.10 -3.34
CA PHE A 9 12.66 -26.93 -3.88
C PHE A 9 13.11 -25.47 -3.78
N PRO A 10 14.32 -25.20 -3.28
CA PRO A 10 14.83 -23.84 -3.20
C PRO A 10 15.07 -23.27 -4.61
N GLY A 11 14.65 -22.02 -4.83
CA GLY A 11 14.93 -21.27 -6.05
C GLY A 11 16.18 -20.41 -5.89
N LEU A 12 17.03 -20.32 -6.92
CA LEU A 12 18.24 -19.49 -6.90
C LEU A 12 18.18 -18.44 -8.03
N ILE A 13 18.12 -17.16 -7.67
CA ILE A 13 18.20 -16.05 -8.61
C ILE A 13 19.67 -15.77 -8.91
N LYS A 14 20.05 -15.84 -10.19
CA LYS A 14 21.40 -15.53 -10.69
C LYS A 14 21.37 -14.33 -11.65
N ASN A 15 22.51 -13.68 -11.80
CA ASN A 15 22.71 -12.62 -12.79
C ASN A 15 23.35 -13.23 -14.06
N THR A 16 22.74 -13.04 -15.22
CA THR A 16 23.26 -13.54 -16.51
C THR A 16 24.57 -12.85 -16.94
N GLY A 17 24.78 -11.60 -16.55
CA GLY A 17 26.01 -10.84 -16.83
C GLY A 17 27.15 -11.14 -15.85
N ASN A 18 26.88 -11.85 -14.74
CA ASN A 18 27.91 -12.37 -13.84
C ASN A 18 27.46 -13.72 -13.25
N PRO A 19 27.53 -14.82 -14.04
CA PRO A 19 27.00 -16.12 -13.62
C PRO A 19 27.69 -16.73 -12.39
N GLN A 20 28.94 -16.33 -12.13
CA GLN A 20 29.73 -16.83 -11.00
C GLN A 20 29.35 -16.18 -9.66
N ALA A 21 28.58 -15.09 -9.66
CA ALA A 21 28.13 -14.46 -8.43
C ALA A 21 27.26 -15.42 -7.60
N PRO A 22 27.28 -15.33 -6.24
CA PRO A 22 26.48 -16.18 -5.36
C PRO A 22 24.98 -16.18 -5.69
N GLY A 23 24.40 -15.01 -5.97
CA GLY A 23 22.98 -14.83 -6.27
C GLY A 23 22.10 -14.67 -5.03
N THR A 24 20.78 -14.80 -5.20
CA THR A 24 19.79 -14.76 -4.10
C THR A 24 19.09 -16.10 -3.99
N LEU A 25 19.30 -16.81 -2.89
CA LEU A 25 18.63 -18.08 -2.60
C LEU A 25 17.27 -17.82 -1.93
N ILE A 26 16.21 -18.35 -2.53
CA ILE A 26 14.83 -18.32 -2.00
C ILE A 26 14.48 -19.74 -1.57
N GLY A 27 14.43 -19.97 -0.26
CA GLY A 27 14.09 -21.26 0.30
C GLY A 27 13.85 -21.19 1.81
N ALA A 28 13.54 -22.34 2.41
CA ALA A 28 13.42 -22.49 3.86
C ALA A 28 14.81 -22.46 4.52
N SER A 29 15.42 -21.28 4.59
CA SER A 29 16.66 -21.07 5.35
C SER A 29 16.35 -20.67 6.80
N LEU A 30 17.13 -21.19 7.75
CA LEU A 30 17.13 -20.73 9.13
C LEU A 30 17.67 -19.29 9.17
N ASP A 31 17.01 -18.39 9.91
CA ASP A 31 17.49 -17.01 10.08
C ASP A 31 18.71 -16.99 10.99
N GLU A 32 19.93 -16.97 10.43
CA GLU A 32 21.15 -17.01 11.25
C GLU A 32 21.56 -15.64 11.81
N ASP A 33 21.27 -14.54 11.11
CA ASP A 33 21.93 -13.25 11.42
C ASP A 33 21.19 -12.37 12.45
N GLY A 34 20.06 -12.80 13.00
CA GLY A 34 19.33 -12.00 14.01
C GLY A 34 18.61 -10.75 13.48
N LEU A 35 18.98 -10.21 12.31
CA LEU A 35 18.49 -8.94 11.78
C LEU A 35 16.96 -8.92 11.54
N PRO A 36 16.23 -7.90 12.02
CA PRO A 36 14.76 -7.83 11.92
C PRO A 36 14.27 -7.45 10.52
N VAL A 37 15.05 -6.69 9.76
CA VAL A 37 14.75 -6.23 8.40
C VAL A 37 15.65 -6.97 7.41
N LYS A 38 15.07 -7.51 6.35
CA LYS A 38 15.74 -8.28 5.30
C LYS A 38 15.62 -7.64 3.91
N GLY A 39 14.70 -6.69 3.73
CA GLY A 39 14.58 -5.95 2.49
C GLY A 39 13.78 -4.66 2.67
N ILE A 40 14.03 -3.70 1.79
CA ILE A 40 13.27 -2.46 1.65
C ILE A 40 12.97 -2.30 0.16
N SER A 41 11.72 -2.02 -0.18
CA SER A 41 11.28 -1.72 -1.54
C SER A 41 10.43 -0.46 -1.55
N ASN A 42 10.31 0.17 -2.72
CA ASN A 42 9.39 1.29 -2.90
C ASN A 42 8.49 1.10 -4.12
N LEU A 43 7.33 1.75 -4.09
CA LEU A 43 6.45 1.98 -5.22
C LEU A 43 6.27 3.49 -5.35
N ASN A 44 6.86 4.07 -6.39
CA ASN A 44 6.81 5.51 -6.65
C ASN A 44 5.59 5.86 -7.50
N ASN A 45 5.34 7.16 -7.66
CA ASN A 45 4.27 7.69 -8.52
C ASN A 45 2.89 7.16 -8.12
N MET A 46 2.55 7.38 -6.85
CA MET A 46 1.26 7.03 -6.27
C MET A 46 0.45 8.30 -5.98
N ALA A 47 -0.87 8.19 -6.10
CA ALA A 47 -1.82 9.17 -5.59
C ALA A 47 -2.59 8.54 -4.43
N MET A 48 -2.67 9.23 -3.30
CA MET A 48 -3.46 8.82 -2.15
C MET A 48 -4.76 9.63 -2.08
N PHE A 49 -5.86 8.92 -1.98
CA PHE A 49 -7.19 9.47 -1.78
C PHE A 49 -7.58 9.26 -0.32
N ASN A 50 -8.17 10.27 0.31
CA ASN A 50 -8.78 10.17 1.62
C ASN A 50 -10.26 10.51 1.53
N VAL A 51 -11.09 9.56 1.98
CA VAL A 51 -12.54 9.68 2.09
C VAL A 51 -12.86 9.82 3.58
N SER A 52 -13.38 10.98 3.97
CA SER A 52 -13.71 11.35 5.35
C SER A 52 -15.06 12.07 5.41
N GLY A 53 -15.65 12.12 6.59
CA GLY A 53 -16.85 12.91 6.85
C GLY A 53 -17.76 12.32 7.93
N PRO A 54 -18.74 13.10 8.42
CA PRO A 54 -19.62 12.67 9.50
C PRO A 54 -20.48 11.45 9.14
N GLY A 55 -20.82 11.29 7.86
CA GLY A 55 -21.58 10.15 7.32
C GLY A 55 -20.79 8.84 7.31
N MET A 56 -19.48 8.87 7.54
CA MET A 56 -18.68 7.65 7.73
C MET A 56 -19.01 6.94 9.05
N LYS A 57 -19.60 7.64 10.02
CA LYS A 57 -20.00 7.07 11.31
C LYS A 57 -21.23 6.18 11.15
N GLY A 58 -21.02 4.86 11.23
CA GLY A 58 -22.09 3.86 11.15
C GLY A 58 -22.38 3.35 9.74
N MET A 59 -21.68 3.85 8.72
CA MET A 59 -21.84 3.38 7.34
C MET A 59 -20.96 2.15 7.07
N VAL A 60 -21.52 0.97 7.34
CA VAL A 60 -20.90 -0.31 6.97
C VAL A 60 -20.79 -0.40 5.44
N GLY A 61 -19.61 -0.81 4.95
CA GLY A 61 -19.42 -1.09 3.52
C GLY A 61 -18.76 0.03 2.71
N MET A 62 -18.32 1.13 3.33
CA MET A 62 -17.60 2.20 2.62
C MET A 62 -16.34 1.70 1.89
N ALA A 63 -15.51 0.89 2.55
CA ALA A 63 -14.35 0.26 1.90
C ALA A 63 -14.78 -0.61 0.70
N ALA A 64 -15.87 -1.37 0.84
CA ALA A 64 -16.37 -2.21 -0.24
C ALA A 64 -16.85 -1.38 -1.44
N ARG A 65 -17.54 -0.25 -1.21
CA ARG A 65 -17.93 0.69 -2.27
C ARG A 65 -16.72 1.29 -2.98
N VAL A 66 -15.72 1.76 -2.23
CA VAL A 66 -14.46 2.26 -2.78
C VAL A 66 -13.83 1.22 -3.73
N PHE A 67 -13.63 -0.01 -3.24
CA PHE A 67 -13.06 -1.09 -4.04
C PHE A 67 -13.91 -1.47 -5.26
N ALA A 68 -15.23 -1.56 -5.09
CA ALA A 68 -16.15 -1.88 -6.17
C ALA A 68 -16.12 -0.82 -7.27
N THR A 69 -16.05 0.46 -6.91
CA THR A 69 -15.94 1.58 -7.86
C THR A 69 -14.60 1.58 -8.59
N MET A 70 -13.50 1.36 -7.88
CA MET A 70 -12.17 1.24 -8.51
C MET A 70 -12.12 0.03 -9.47
N SER A 71 -12.66 -1.11 -9.07
CA SER A 71 -12.73 -2.32 -9.88
C SER A 71 -13.55 -2.11 -11.17
N ARG A 72 -14.74 -1.51 -11.06
CA ARG A 72 -15.58 -1.16 -12.22
C ARG A 72 -14.88 -0.20 -13.19
N ALA A 73 -14.00 0.67 -12.67
CA ALA A 73 -13.19 1.59 -13.46
C ALA A 73 -11.87 1.00 -13.98
N GLY A 74 -11.58 -0.27 -13.68
CA GLY A 74 -10.32 -0.93 -14.06
C GLY A 74 -9.08 -0.30 -13.40
N ILE A 75 -9.22 0.24 -12.18
CA ILE A 75 -8.14 0.91 -11.45
C ILE A 75 -7.68 0.00 -10.31
N SER A 76 -6.37 -0.28 -10.28
CA SER A 76 -5.77 -1.07 -9.20
C SER A 76 -5.58 -0.23 -7.95
N VAL A 77 -6.09 -0.72 -6.82
CA VAL A 77 -5.79 -0.16 -5.50
C VAL A 77 -4.58 -0.89 -4.92
N VAL A 78 -3.55 -0.14 -4.55
CA VAL A 78 -2.24 -0.69 -4.11
C VAL A 78 -2.14 -0.78 -2.60
N LEU A 79 -2.75 0.16 -1.88
CA LEU A 79 -2.72 0.22 -0.42
C LEU A 79 -4.02 0.81 0.08
N ILE A 80 -4.55 0.27 1.18
CA ILE A 80 -5.67 0.84 1.93
C ILE A 80 -5.31 0.91 3.40
N THR A 81 -5.68 2.02 4.00
CA THR A 81 -5.63 2.25 5.44
C THR A 81 -6.98 2.79 5.90
N GLN A 82 -7.36 2.43 7.12
CA GLN A 82 -8.55 2.96 7.76
C GLN A 82 -8.15 3.52 9.12
N SER A 83 -8.49 4.78 9.38
CA SER A 83 -8.34 5.41 10.69
C SER A 83 -9.67 5.29 11.42
N SER A 84 -9.70 4.53 12.52
CA SER A 84 -10.91 4.37 13.34
C SER A 84 -11.25 5.62 14.16
N SER A 85 -10.26 6.45 14.49
CA SER A 85 -10.44 7.67 15.28
C SER A 85 -11.00 8.84 14.48
N GLU A 86 -10.70 8.89 13.19
CA GLU A 86 -11.04 10.03 12.30
C GLU A 86 -12.14 9.66 11.28
N TYR A 87 -12.74 8.48 11.43
CA TYR A 87 -13.76 7.93 10.53
C TYR A 87 -13.38 8.11 9.05
N SER A 88 -12.16 7.71 8.68
CA SER A 88 -11.64 7.91 7.33
C SER A 88 -11.10 6.62 6.72
N ILE A 89 -11.20 6.53 5.40
CA ILE A 89 -10.56 5.50 4.59
C ILE A 89 -9.65 6.19 3.60
N SER A 90 -8.38 5.80 3.64
CA SER A 90 -7.39 6.22 2.66
C SER A 90 -6.99 5.07 1.76
N PHE A 91 -6.78 5.37 0.48
CA PHE A 91 -6.33 4.37 -0.49
C PHE A 91 -5.39 4.96 -1.54
N CYS A 92 -4.46 4.15 -2.03
CA CYS A 92 -3.48 4.57 -3.03
C CYS A 92 -3.73 3.89 -4.39
N VAL A 93 -3.63 4.67 -5.45
CA VAL A 93 -3.71 4.22 -6.86
C VAL A 93 -2.49 4.74 -7.63
N PRO A 94 -2.12 4.14 -8.77
CA PRO A 94 -1.08 4.69 -9.64
C PRO A 94 -1.38 6.15 -9.99
N GLN A 95 -0.37 7.01 -9.99
CA GLN A 95 -0.52 8.44 -10.30
C GLN A 95 -1.16 8.66 -11.69
N SER A 96 -0.90 7.76 -12.63
CA SER A 96 -1.50 7.76 -13.97
C SER A 96 -3.03 7.61 -13.95
N ASP A 97 -3.59 6.98 -12.92
CA ASP A 97 -5.03 6.77 -12.78
C ASP A 97 -5.71 7.83 -11.91
N CYS A 98 -4.97 8.77 -11.31
CA CYS A 98 -5.48 9.76 -10.36
C CYS A 98 -6.72 10.51 -10.88
N ALA A 99 -6.67 11.07 -12.09
CA ALA A 99 -7.79 11.83 -12.66
C ALA A 99 -9.03 10.95 -12.89
N ARG A 100 -8.83 9.70 -13.34
CA ARG A 100 -9.93 8.74 -13.55
C ARG A 100 -10.52 8.30 -12.22
N ALA A 101 -9.69 8.01 -11.23
CA ALA A 101 -10.08 7.62 -9.88
C ALA A 101 -10.90 8.73 -9.21
N LYS A 102 -10.43 9.99 -9.29
CA LYS A 102 -11.16 11.15 -8.78
C LYS A 102 -12.58 11.23 -9.35
N ARG A 103 -12.70 11.17 -10.68
CA ARG A 103 -13.98 11.29 -11.36
C ARG A 103 -14.98 10.20 -10.92
N VAL A 104 -14.58 8.93 -10.98
CA VAL A 104 -15.49 7.83 -10.65
C VAL A 104 -15.87 7.81 -9.17
N MET A 105 -15.00 8.32 -8.29
CA MET A 105 -15.29 8.47 -6.87
C MET A 105 -16.25 9.62 -6.58
N GLU A 106 -16.07 10.77 -7.24
CA GLU A 106 -17.00 11.89 -7.15
C GLU A 106 -18.39 11.49 -7.69
N ASP A 107 -18.45 10.67 -8.74
CA ASP A 107 -19.70 10.14 -9.29
C ASP A 107 -20.36 9.12 -8.33
N GLU A 108 -19.61 8.17 -7.77
CA GLU A 108 -20.13 7.15 -6.84
C GLU A 108 -20.65 7.75 -5.52
N PHE A 109 -20.00 8.78 -5.02
CA PHE A 109 -20.31 9.41 -3.73
C PHE A 109 -20.99 10.77 -3.87
N TYR A 110 -21.58 11.06 -5.03
CA TYR A 110 -22.18 12.36 -5.35
C TYR A 110 -23.23 12.80 -4.31
N LEU A 111 -24.11 11.89 -3.89
CA LEU A 111 -25.18 12.21 -2.94
C LEU A 111 -24.60 12.54 -1.56
N GLU A 112 -23.65 11.74 -1.08
CA GLU A 112 -23.03 11.92 0.22
C GLU A 112 -22.21 13.21 0.28
N LEU A 113 -21.51 13.54 -0.80
CA LEU A 113 -20.78 14.81 -0.94
C LEU A 113 -21.75 16.00 -0.95
N LYS A 114 -22.88 15.89 -1.66
CA LYS A 114 -23.89 16.95 -1.76
C LYS A 114 -24.63 17.19 -0.44
N GLU A 115 -24.91 16.14 0.31
CA GLU A 115 -25.61 16.21 1.60
C GLU A 115 -24.67 16.52 2.78
N GLY A 116 -23.37 16.72 2.53
CA GLY A 116 -22.37 16.99 3.55
C GLY A 116 -22.09 15.78 4.47
N GLN A 117 -22.48 14.58 4.04
CA GLN A 117 -22.17 13.33 4.72
C GLN A 117 -20.70 12.96 4.52
N LEU A 118 -20.13 13.29 3.36
CA LEU A 118 -18.70 13.21 3.08
C LEU A 118 -18.13 14.60 2.84
N GLU A 119 -16.90 14.80 3.29
CA GLU A 119 -16.08 15.94 2.92
C GLU A 119 -15.60 15.79 1.47
N PRO A 120 -15.24 16.89 0.79
CA PRO A 120 -14.57 16.83 -0.50
C PRO A 120 -13.37 15.88 -0.46
N LEU A 121 -13.24 15.03 -1.48
CA LEU A 121 -12.16 14.05 -1.55
C LEU A 121 -10.81 14.74 -1.46
N SER A 122 -10.04 14.42 -0.41
CA SER A 122 -8.67 14.90 -0.28
C SER A 122 -7.74 13.98 -1.08
N ILE A 123 -6.90 14.59 -1.93
CA ILE A 123 -6.03 13.86 -2.86
C ILE A 123 -4.61 14.39 -2.71
N MET A 124 -3.67 13.50 -2.41
CA MET A 124 -2.24 13.79 -2.35
C MET A 124 -1.55 13.10 -3.51
N ASP A 125 -0.86 13.86 -4.35
CA ASP A 125 -0.18 13.36 -5.54
C ASP A 125 1.34 13.15 -5.31
N ARG A 126 1.98 12.44 -6.25
CA ARG A 126 3.43 12.23 -6.29
C ARG A 126 3.99 11.63 -5.00
N LEU A 127 3.29 10.68 -4.42
CA LEU A 127 3.73 9.92 -3.25
C LEU A 127 4.53 8.67 -3.63
N ALA A 128 5.25 8.14 -2.65
CA ALA A 128 5.87 6.83 -2.71
C ALA A 128 5.42 5.98 -1.52
N ILE A 129 5.13 4.71 -1.77
CA ILE A 129 4.91 3.70 -0.73
C ILE A 129 6.25 3.02 -0.47
N ILE A 130 6.71 3.03 0.78
CA ILE A 130 7.91 2.31 1.20
C ILE A 130 7.45 1.07 1.96
N SER A 131 7.91 -0.09 1.51
CA SER A 131 7.64 -1.38 2.16
C SER A 131 8.94 -1.91 2.75
N VAL A 132 8.87 -2.31 4.00
CA VAL A 132 9.97 -2.98 4.70
C VAL A 132 9.56 -4.42 4.91
N VAL A 133 10.45 -5.37 4.59
CA VAL A 133 10.21 -6.80 4.72
C VAL A 133 11.21 -7.49 5.65
N GLY A 134 10.76 -8.48 6.45
CA GLY A 134 11.58 -9.23 7.40
C GLY A 134 10.79 -10.25 8.22
N ARG A 135 11.42 -11.26 8.85
CA ARG A 135 10.67 -12.33 9.56
C ARG A 135 10.21 -11.95 10.97
N ARG A 136 10.72 -10.86 11.54
CA ARG A 136 10.42 -10.38 12.91
C ARG A 136 9.82 -8.96 12.93
N TYR A 137 8.73 -8.75 12.19
CA TYR A 137 8.09 -7.43 12.02
C TYR A 137 7.67 -6.75 13.33
N ALA A 138 7.20 -7.49 14.33
CA ALA A 138 6.80 -6.92 15.62
C ALA A 138 7.96 -6.15 16.31
N HIS A 139 9.22 -6.57 16.07
CA HIS A 139 10.41 -5.88 16.56
C HIS A 139 10.88 -4.75 15.61
N ALA A 140 10.60 -4.89 14.32
CA ALA A 140 10.90 -3.88 13.29
C ALA A 140 9.99 -2.64 13.40
N ALA A 141 8.74 -2.79 13.82
CA ALA A 141 7.81 -1.67 14.02
C ALA A 141 8.35 -0.60 14.99
N ARG A 142 9.10 -1.02 16.03
CA ARG A 142 9.79 -0.08 16.95
C ARG A 142 10.89 0.73 16.25
N HIS A 143 11.61 0.11 15.31
CA HIS A 143 12.68 0.76 14.54
C HIS A 143 12.13 1.64 13.40
N LEU A 144 10.96 1.30 12.84
CA LEU A 144 10.28 2.16 11.85
C LEU A 144 9.91 3.52 12.45
N GLY A 145 9.54 3.59 13.73
CA GLY A 145 9.35 4.86 14.44
C GLY A 145 10.61 5.73 14.48
N GLU A 146 11.80 5.13 14.60
CA GLU A 146 13.08 5.84 14.55
C GLU A 146 13.43 6.32 13.14
N VAL A 147 13.14 5.51 12.10
CA VAL A 147 13.34 5.90 10.70
C VAL A 147 12.44 7.08 10.33
N LEU A 148 11.15 7.02 10.68
CA LEU A 148 10.20 8.10 10.41
C LEU A 148 10.56 9.39 11.16
N ARG A 149 11.08 9.29 12.40
CA ARG A 149 11.60 10.45 13.15
C ARG A 149 12.80 11.13 12.49
N ARG A 150 13.59 10.40 11.70
CA ARG A 150 14.76 10.95 10.99
C ARG A 150 14.41 11.59 9.65
N THR A 151 13.25 11.26 9.09
CA THR A 151 12.76 11.78 7.79
C THR A 151 11.66 12.83 7.92
N GLY A 152 11.27 13.20 9.14
CA GLY A 152 10.38 14.35 9.37
C GLY A 152 11.03 15.68 8.93
N PRO A 153 10.24 16.70 8.56
CA PRO A 153 10.78 18.03 8.28
C PRO A 153 11.54 18.52 9.51
N ARG A 154 12.74 19.07 9.29
CA ARG A 154 13.50 19.79 10.32
C ARG A 154 12.78 21.08 10.69
#